data_AF-T1DQ05-F1
#
_entry.id   AF-T1DQ05-F1
#
_cell.length_a   1.000
_cell.length_b   1.000
_cell.length_c   1.000
_cell.angle_alpha   90.00
_cell.angle_beta   90.00
_cell.angle_gamma   90.00
#
_symmetry.space_group_name_H-M   'P 1'
#
loop_
_entity.id
_entity.type
_entity.pdbx_description
1 polymer ?
#
loop_
_entity_poly.entity_id
_entity_poly.type
_entity_poly.pdbx_seq_one_letter_code
_entity_poly.pdbx_strand_id
1 'polypeptide(L)'
;MDEVTVMLAIAVFLLHAPASVVTVANLQYPCINHFRQCFQSNQPVVRLKCVQTIRSIFANCELKVSTPYIHALAPRLIEHLYSDQSRNPANEHEMALVLEGVTTVETLIALAEPQNRIQMLTLLVPILINYLDDPDDKLSTMQAPPRSKSKFVGALNDHAIQWLMKIGPKYPQEFKTLMAQAPQLRGKLEAAIKRNQLNASLQKSKSEAANAAARNSAAQQQKPTIQLKTDFSNFNLA
;
A
#
# COMPACT_ATOMS: atom_id res chain seq x y z
N MET A 1 9.35 30.43 -4.24
CA MET A 1 9.76 29.32 -3.35
C MET A 1 8.92 28.12 -3.76
N ASP A 2 9.51 26.95 -3.89
CA ASP A 2 8.80 25.73 -4.27
C ASP A 2 7.81 25.32 -3.15
N GLU A 3 6.59 24.87 -3.52
CA GLU A 3 5.52 24.53 -2.57
C GLU A 3 5.95 23.42 -1.60
N VAL A 4 6.68 22.42 -2.10
CA VAL A 4 7.21 21.34 -1.27
C VAL A 4 8.21 21.86 -0.25
N THR A 5 9.08 22.79 -0.66
CA THR A 5 10.05 23.42 0.23
C THR A 5 9.38 24.17 1.38
N VAL A 6 8.34 24.97 1.10
CA VAL A 6 7.59 25.70 2.13
C VAL A 6 6.93 24.72 3.11
N MET A 7 6.25 23.71 2.57
CA MET A 7 5.56 22.69 3.37
C MET A 7 6.53 21.93 4.30
N LEU A 8 7.72 21.55 3.81
CA LEU A 8 8.73 20.89 4.63
C LEU A 8 9.31 21.83 5.69
N ALA A 9 9.51 23.11 5.38
CA ALA A 9 9.95 24.09 6.37
C ALA A 9 8.91 24.28 7.48
N ILE A 10 7.62 24.32 7.14
CA ILE A 10 6.52 24.33 8.12
C ILE A 10 6.56 23.06 8.98
N ALA A 11 6.75 21.88 8.38
CA ALA A 11 6.82 20.63 9.13
C ALA A 11 7.98 20.61 10.14
N VAL A 12 9.17 21.05 9.72
CA VAL A 12 10.34 21.20 10.62
C VAL A 12 10.01 22.16 11.76
N PHE A 13 9.37 23.29 11.48
CA PHE A 13 8.91 24.23 12.50
C PHE A 13 7.94 23.58 13.49
N LEU A 14 6.94 22.82 13.01
CA LEU A 14 5.96 22.14 13.86
C LEU A 14 6.55 21.00 14.70
N LEU A 15 7.59 20.33 14.20
CA LEU A 15 8.24 19.20 14.86
C LEU A 15 9.26 19.64 15.92
N HIS A 16 9.88 20.80 15.75
CA HIS A 16 11.05 21.18 16.55
C HIS A 16 10.92 22.49 17.33
N ALA A 17 9.92 23.34 17.03
CA ALA A 17 9.68 24.54 17.83
C ALA A 17 8.83 24.23 19.08
N PRO A 18 8.93 25.05 20.15
CA PRO A 18 8.12 24.86 21.35
C PRO A 18 6.63 24.91 21.03
N ALA A 19 5.86 24.01 21.64
CA ALA A 19 4.41 23.93 21.45
C ALA A 19 3.69 25.27 21.65
N SER A 20 4.13 26.07 22.63
CA SER A 20 3.56 27.40 22.94
C SER A 20 3.62 28.39 21.78
N VAL A 21 4.56 28.21 20.85
CA VAL A 21 4.71 29.05 19.65
C VAL A 21 3.86 28.50 18.50
N VAL A 22 3.94 27.19 18.25
CA VAL A 22 3.28 26.56 17.09
C VAL A 22 1.77 26.41 17.24
N THR A 23 1.23 26.49 18.46
CA THR A 23 -0.22 26.46 18.72
C THR A 23 -0.87 27.84 18.69
N VAL A 24 -0.12 28.93 18.44
CA VAL A 24 -0.71 30.27 18.30
C VAL A 24 -1.59 30.30 17.05
N ALA A 25 -2.86 30.67 17.21
CA ALA A 25 -3.87 30.64 16.15
C ALA A 25 -3.41 31.32 14.84
N ASN A 26 -2.81 32.51 14.95
CA ASN A 26 -2.33 33.29 13.79
C ASN A 26 -1.20 32.59 13.01
N LEU A 27 -0.53 31.59 13.58
CA LEU A 27 0.48 30.76 12.91
C LEU A 27 -0.12 29.41 12.48
N GLN A 28 -0.90 28.80 13.37
CA GLN A 28 -1.51 27.49 13.15
C GLN A 28 -2.47 27.49 11.96
N TYR A 29 -3.37 28.48 11.85
CA TYR A 29 -4.35 28.52 10.75
C TYR A 29 -3.69 28.64 9.37
N PRO A 30 -2.74 29.56 9.13
CA PRO A 30 -2.01 29.61 7.87
C PRO A 30 -1.27 28.30 7.55
N CYS A 31 -0.63 27.66 8.54
CA CYS A 31 0.07 26.40 8.34
C CYS A 31 -0.90 25.28 7.89
N ILE A 32 -2.02 25.12 8.60
CA ILE A 32 -3.07 24.16 8.23
C ILE A 32 -3.60 24.44 6.82
N ASN A 33 -3.87 25.70 6.50
CA ASN A 33 -4.37 26.09 5.19
C ASN A 33 -3.37 25.79 4.07
N HIS A 34 -2.07 25.97 4.33
CA HIS A 34 -1.03 25.58 3.38
C HIS A 34 -1.06 24.08 3.09
N PHE A 35 -1.13 23.22 4.13
CA PHE A 35 -1.27 21.77 3.91
C PHE A 35 -2.56 21.41 3.14
N ARG A 36 -3.68 22.11 3.40
CA ARG A 36 -4.91 21.91 2.62
C ARG A 36 -4.72 22.22 1.15
N GLN A 37 -4.03 23.31 0.82
CA GLN A 37 -3.72 23.69 -0.56
C GLN A 37 -2.79 22.65 -1.21
N CYS A 38 -1.71 22.24 -0.53
CA CYS A 38 -0.80 21.22 -1.04
C CYS A 38 -1.51 19.88 -1.30
N PHE A 39 -2.47 19.48 -0.45
CA PHE A 39 -3.25 18.25 -0.64
C PHE A 39 -4.19 18.33 -1.85
N GLN A 40 -4.64 19.54 -2.21
CA GLN A 40 -5.48 19.83 -3.38
C GLN A 40 -4.69 20.18 -4.64
N SER A 41 -3.36 20.22 -4.58
CA SER A 41 -2.51 20.64 -5.70
C SER A 41 -2.72 19.75 -6.94
N ASN A 42 -2.66 20.33 -8.13
CA ASN A 42 -2.74 19.57 -9.39
C ASN A 42 -1.49 18.71 -9.64
N GLN A 43 -0.41 18.93 -8.88
CA GLN A 43 0.85 18.20 -9.01
C GLN A 43 0.84 16.95 -8.10
N PRO A 44 0.86 15.72 -8.66
CA PRO A 44 0.80 14.50 -7.86
C PRO A 44 1.93 14.38 -6.83
N VAL A 45 3.12 14.87 -7.18
CA VAL A 45 4.29 14.87 -6.30
C VAL A 45 4.08 15.73 -5.05
N VAL A 46 3.44 16.90 -5.20
CA VAL A 46 3.12 17.79 -4.08
C VAL A 46 2.12 17.13 -3.15
N ARG A 47 1.06 16.52 -3.71
CA ARG A 47 0.04 15.80 -2.93
C ARG A 47 0.64 14.64 -2.14
N LEU A 48 1.46 13.81 -2.79
CA LEU A 48 2.14 12.69 -2.14
C LEU A 48 3.03 13.15 -0.99
N LYS A 49 3.86 14.17 -1.25
CA LYS A 49 4.73 14.73 -0.21
C LYS A 49 3.92 15.35 0.93
N CYS A 50 2.78 15.95 0.62
CA CYS A 50 1.85 16.50 1.61
C CYS A 50 1.35 15.41 2.57
N VAL A 51 0.84 14.29 2.05
CA VAL A 51 0.37 13.19 2.90
C VAL A 51 1.50 12.58 3.74
N GLN A 52 2.69 12.37 3.16
CA GLN A 52 3.88 11.92 3.89
C GLN A 52 4.24 12.84 5.06
N THR A 53 4.18 14.15 4.81
CA THR A 53 4.54 15.18 5.79
C THR A 53 3.48 15.28 6.89
N ILE A 54 2.19 15.25 6.53
CA ILE A 54 1.07 15.22 7.47
C ILE A 54 1.16 14.00 8.38
N ARG A 55 1.47 12.82 7.83
CA ARG A 55 1.68 11.61 8.64
C ARG A 55 2.80 11.78 9.67
N SER A 56 3.91 12.41 9.28
CA SER A 56 5.01 12.69 10.21
C SER A 56 4.56 13.62 11.35
N ILE A 57 3.80 14.67 11.04
CA ILE A 57 3.22 15.58 12.03
C ILE A 57 2.28 14.83 12.98
N PHE A 58 1.42 13.96 12.46
CA PHE A 58 0.50 13.17 13.27
C PHE A 58 1.24 12.24 14.23
N ALA A 59 2.26 11.55 13.73
CA ALA A 59 3.00 10.55 14.50
C ALA A 59 3.95 11.16 15.54
N ASN A 60 4.58 12.29 15.23
CA ASN A 60 5.77 12.74 15.96
C ASN A 60 5.58 14.05 16.74
N CYS A 61 4.54 14.85 16.45
CA CYS A 61 4.26 16.06 17.25
C CYS A 61 3.52 15.71 18.55
N GLU A 62 3.65 16.56 19.57
CA GLU A 62 2.79 16.53 20.76
C GLU A 62 1.30 16.59 20.38
N LEU A 63 0.44 15.86 21.09
CA LEU A 63 -0.99 15.77 20.75
C LEU A 63 -1.70 17.12 20.67
N LYS A 64 -1.34 18.09 21.51
CA LYS A 64 -1.91 19.47 21.43
C LYS A 64 -1.53 20.20 20.14
N VAL A 65 -0.40 19.85 19.52
CA VAL A 65 0.06 20.42 18.25
C VAL A 65 -0.57 19.67 17.09
N SER A 66 -0.59 18.33 17.11
CA SER A 66 -1.10 17.53 15.99
C SER A 66 -2.62 17.50 15.90
N THR A 67 -3.35 17.54 17.01
CA THR A 67 -4.83 17.42 17.05
C THR A 67 -5.55 18.38 16.08
N PRO A 68 -5.24 19.69 16.03
CA PRO A 68 -5.86 20.60 15.07
C PRO A 68 -5.59 20.24 13.60
N TYR A 69 -4.40 19.73 13.29
CA TYR A 69 -4.06 19.25 11.95
C TYR A 69 -4.81 17.96 11.62
N ILE A 70 -4.94 17.03 12.58
CA ILE A 70 -5.71 15.79 12.43
C ILE A 70 -7.15 16.14 12.08
N HIS A 71 -7.82 16.97 12.88
CA HIS A 71 -9.20 17.37 12.62
C HIS A 71 -9.36 18.12 11.28
N ALA A 72 -8.37 18.91 10.88
CA ALA A 72 -8.46 19.70 9.67
C ALA A 72 -8.15 18.93 8.37
N LEU A 73 -7.35 17.85 8.44
CA LEU A 73 -6.77 17.18 7.26
C LEU A 73 -7.17 15.70 7.15
N ALA A 74 -7.29 14.96 8.26
CA ALA A 74 -7.60 13.54 8.22
C ALA A 74 -8.96 13.22 7.58
N PRO A 75 -10.06 13.97 7.84
CA PRO A 75 -11.35 13.69 7.18
C PRO A 75 -11.26 13.73 5.66
N ARG A 76 -10.52 14.71 5.11
CA ARG A 76 -10.37 14.88 3.67
C ARG A 76 -9.48 13.81 3.05
N LEU A 77 -8.48 13.33 3.78
CA LEU A 77 -7.67 12.18 3.36
C LEU A 77 -8.52 10.90 3.30
N ILE A 78 -9.35 10.66 4.31
CA ILE A 78 -10.26 9.52 4.36
C ILE A 78 -11.28 9.59 3.22
N GLU A 79 -11.87 10.76 2.98
CA GLU A 79 -12.76 11.00 1.84
C GLU A 79 -12.06 10.70 0.49
N HIS A 80 -10.81 11.13 0.33
CA HIS A 80 -10.04 10.81 -0.86
C HIS A 80 -9.84 9.30 -1.02
N LEU A 81 -9.53 8.57 0.05
CA LEU A 81 -9.39 7.11 0.01
C LEU A 81 -10.69 6.40 -0.36
N TYR A 82 -11.84 6.93 0.05
CA TYR A 82 -13.16 6.40 -0.35
C TYR A 82 -13.52 6.64 -1.82
N SER A 83 -12.83 7.55 -2.52
CA SER A 83 -13.18 7.90 -3.90
C SER A 83 -12.88 6.79 -4.92
N ASP A 84 -13.63 6.79 -6.03
CA ASP A 84 -13.40 5.85 -7.15
C ASP A 84 -12.02 6.01 -7.79
N GLN A 85 -11.43 7.21 -7.72
CA GLN A 85 -10.08 7.47 -8.20
C GLN A 85 -9.06 6.66 -7.40
N SER A 86 -9.20 6.62 -6.07
CA SER A 86 -8.30 5.86 -5.20
C SER A 86 -8.45 4.35 -5.37
N ARG A 87 -9.64 3.88 -5.77
CA ARG A 87 -9.88 2.47 -6.11
C ARG A 87 -9.22 2.07 -7.44
N ASN A 88 -9.02 3.03 -8.35
CA ASN A 88 -8.54 2.78 -9.70
C ASN A 88 -7.31 3.63 -10.06
N PRO A 89 -6.17 3.47 -9.35
CA PRO A 89 -4.97 4.26 -9.63
C PRO A 89 -4.46 4.01 -11.07
N ALA A 90 -4.22 5.10 -11.80
CA ALA A 90 -3.80 5.06 -13.19
C ALA A 90 -2.27 5.05 -13.36
N ASN A 91 -1.54 5.53 -12.37
CA ASN A 91 -0.09 5.69 -12.40
C ASN A 91 0.55 5.44 -11.02
N GLU A 92 1.88 5.42 -10.99
CA GLU A 92 2.66 5.14 -9.79
C GLU A 92 2.47 6.21 -8.70
N HIS A 93 2.31 7.49 -9.07
CA HIS A 93 2.13 8.57 -8.10
C HIS A 93 0.77 8.47 -7.40
N GLU A 94 -0.30 8.18 -8.15
CA GLU A 94 -1.63 7.93 -7.59
C GLU A 94 -1.63 6.71 -6.67
N MET A 95 -0.99 5.62 -7.11
CA MET A 95 -0.84 4.42 -6.29
C MET A 95 -0.10 4.74 -4.97
N ALA A 96 1.05 5.42 -5.05
CA ALA A 96 1.82 5.83 -3.88
C ALA A 96 1.01 6.73 -2.94
N LEU A 97 0.20 7.64 -3.48
CA LEU A 97 -0.67 8.52 -2.70
C LEU A 97 -1.74 7.73 -1.93
N VAL A 98 -2.37 6.74 -2.57
CA VAL A 98 -3.35 5.86 -1.92
C VAL A 98 -2.69 5.06 -0.80
N LEU A 99 -1.53 4.44 -1.08
CA LEU A 99 -0.82 3.63 -0.08
C LEU A 99 -0.39 4.48 1.12
N GLU A 100 0.18 5.66 0.89
CA GLU A 100 0.56 6.58 1.96
C GLU A 100 -0.66 7.05 2.76
N GLY A 101 -1.79 7.29 2.09
CA GLY A 101 -3.04 7.63 2.75
C GLY A 101 -3.51 6.53 3.71
N VAL A 102 -3.49 5.27 3.27
CA VAL A 102 -3.81 4.10 4.12
C VAL A 102 -2.88 4.03 5.33
N THR A 103 -1.56 4.17 5.12
CA THR A 103 -0.58 4.17 6.22
C THR A 103 -0.78 5.34 7.18
N THR A 104 -1.24 6.50 6.68
CA THR A 104 -1.57 7.65 7.51
C THR A 104 -2.79 7.36 8.40
N VAL A 105 -3.83 6.72 7.86
CA VAL A 105 -4.99 6.29 8.66
C VAL A 105 -4.59 5.21 9.67
N GLU A 106 -3.72 4.27 9.30
CA GLU A 106 -3.16 3.29 10.25
C GLU A 106 -2.41 3.96 11.40
N THR A 107 -1.66 5.03 11.11
CA THR A 107 -0.98 5.84 12.14
C THR A 107 -1.99 6.45 13.11
N LEU A 108 -3.12 6.96 12.61
CA LEU A 108 -4.19 7.50 13.46
C LEU A 108 -4.86 6.42 14.33
N ILE A 109 -5.03 5.19 13.82
CA ILE A 109 -5.55 4.06 14.63
C ILE A 109 -4.60 3.75 15.78
N ALA A 110 -3.28 3.81 15.55
CA ALA A 110 -2.28 3.58 16.60
C ALA A 110 -2.30 4.68 17.68
N LEU A 111 -2.57 5.93 17.29
CA LEU A 111 -2.68 7.08 18.19
C LEU A 111 -4.01 7.10 18.96
N ALA A 112 -5.08 6.51 18.41
CA ALA A 112 -6.38 6.47 19.04
C ALA A 112 -6.33 5.65 20.35
N GLU A 113 -7.00 6.20 21.38
CA GLU A 113 -7.28 5.48 22.62
C GLU A 113 -7.96 4.14 22.31
N PRO A 114 -7.70 3.07 23.10
CA PRO A 114 -8.24 1.74 22.82
C PRO A 114 -9.75 1.71 22.55
N GLN A 115 -10.55 2.47 23.32
CA GLN A 115 -12.00 2.59 23.15
C GLN A 115 -12.45 3.24 21.82
N ASN A 116 -11.57 4.03 21.20
CA ASN A 116 -11.84 4.77 19.97
C ASN A 116 -11.29 4.07 18.70
N ARG A 117 -10.54 2.97 18.87
CA ARG A 117 -9.91 2.25 17.74
C ARG A 117 -10.94 1.59 16.84
N ILE A 118 -12.02 1.07 17.41
CA ILE A 118 -13.07 0.41 16.63
C ILE A 118 -13.70 1.39 15.63
N GLN A 119 -13.96 2.64 16.02
CA GLN A 119 -14.52 3.67 15.14
C GLN A 119 -13.58 3.97 13.97
N MET A 120 -12.27 4.07 14.22
CA MET A 120 -11.29 4.26 13.15
C MET A 120 -11.17 3.04 12.22
N LEU A 121 -11.26 1.83 12.78
CA LEU A 121 -11.29 0.59 11.99
C LEU A 121 -12.57 0.47 11.15
N THR A 122 -13.71 0.97 11.64
CA THR A 122 -14.96 1.07 10.86
C THR A 122 -14.79 1.95 9.62
N LEU A 123 -13.84 2.90 9.63
CA LEU A 123 -13.51 3.71 8.45
C LEU A 123 -12.52 2.97 7.54
N LEU A 124 -11.44 2.41 8.08
CA LEU A 124 -10.37 1.85 7.26
C LEU A 124 -10.73 0.50 6.61
N VAL A 125 -11.37 -0.41 7.34
CA VAL A 125 -11.63 -1.78 6.86
C VAL A 125 -12.52 -1.78 5.60
N PRO A 126 -13.63 -1.01 5.53
CA PRO A 126 -14.42 -0.92 4.31
C PRO A 126 -13.66 -0.33 3.11
N ILE A 127 -12.79 0.67 3.33
CA ILE A 127 -11.93 1.23 2.27
C ILE A 127 -11.06 0.13 1.67
N LEU A 128 -10.36 -0.63 2.51
CA LEU A 128 -9.48 -1.70 2.06
C LEU A 128 -10.26 -2.81 1.34
N ILE A 129 -11.44 -3.18 1.83
CA ILE A 129 -12.29 -4.19 1.17
C ILE A 129 -12.78 -3.69 -0.21
N ASN A 130 -13.06 -2.39 -0.36
CA ASN A 130 -13.44 -1.82 -1.65
C ASN A 130 -12.30 -1.83 -2.69
N TYR A 131 -11.05 -1.88 -2.25
CA TYR A 131 -9.89 -2.05 -3.13
C TYR A 131 -9.65 -3.50 -3.56
N LEU A 132 -10.38 -4.46 -2.97
CA LEU A 132 -10.31 -5.85 -3.40
C LEU A 132 -11.11 -6.06 -4.68
N ASP A 133 -10.68 -7.06 -5.44
CA ASP A 133 -11.42 -7.54 -6.60
C ASP A 133 -12.83 -8.00 -6.21
N ASP A 134 -13.84 -7.45 -6.90
CA ASP A 134 -15.22 -7.88 -6.72
C ASP A 134 -15.51 -9.11 -7.60
N PRO A 135 -15.93 -10.25 -7.02
CA PRO A 135 -16.28 -11.44 -7.81
C PRO A 135 -17.49 -11.23 -8.71
N ASP A 136 -18.37 -10.28 -8.39
CA ASP A 136 -19.62 -10.00 -9.11
C ASP A 136 -19.48 -8.85 -10.12
N ASP A 137 -18.28 -8.31 -10.33
CA ASP A 137 -18.07 -7.25 -11.30
C ASP A 137 -18.17 -7.77 -12.74
N LYS A 138 -19.43 -7.83 -13.23
CA LYS A 138 -19.83 -8.25 -14.58
C LYS A 138 -19.23 -7.37 -15.69
N LEU A 139 -18.75 -6.17 -15.36
CA LEU A 139 -18.09 -5.29 -16.33
C LEU A 139 -16.73 -5.86 -16.78
N SER A 140 -16.07 -6.62 -15.90
CA SER A 140 -14.83 -7.32 -16.22
C SER A 140 -15.06 -8.58 -17.08
N THR A 141 -16.30 -9.09 -17.16
CA THR A 141 -16.61 -10.40 -17.77
C THR A 141 -17.49 -10.34 -19.03
N MET A 142 -18.20 -9.24 -19.32
CA MET A 142 -19.21 -9.25 -20.40
C MET A 142 -19.06 -8.23 -21.52
N GLN A 143 -18.21 -7.21 -21.45
CA GLN A 143 -18.10 -6.22 -22.55
C GLN A 143 -16.64 -5.78 -22.78
N ALA A 144 -16.18 -6.01 -24.02
CA ALA A 144 -14.83 -5.74 -24.56
C ALA A 144 -13.76 -6.81 -24.23
N PRO A 145 -12.71 -6.99 -25.08
CA PRO A 145 -11.58 -7.90 -24.78
C PRO A 145 -11.08 -7.60 -23.38
N PRO A 146 -10.61 -8.60 -22.61
CA PRO A 146 -10.28 -8.44 -21.20
C PRO A 146 -9.34 -7.25 -21.08
N ARG A 147 -9.85 -6.09 -20.62
CA ARG A 147 -8.99 -4.95 -20.33
C ARG A 147 -8.09 -5.49 -19.26
N SER A 148 -6.81 -5.67 -19.61
CA SER A 148 -5.78 -6.00 -18.65
C SER A 148 -5.96 -5.00 -17.50
N LYS A 149 -6.41 -5.50 -16.33
CA LYS A 149 -6.56 -4.66 -15.15
C LYS A 149 -5.25 -3.89 -15.00
N SER A 150 -5.33 -2.57 -14.81
CA SER A 150 -4.15 -1.75 -14.62
C SER A 150 -3.25 -2.44 -13.59
N LYS A 151 -1.96 -2.58 -13.89
CA LYS A 151 -0.99 -3.21 -12.98
C LYS A 151 -1.03 -2.59 -11.58
N PHE A 152 -1.39 -1.30 -11.49
CA PHE A 152 -1.55 -0.57 -10.25
C PHE A 152 -2.78 -1.02 -9.45
N VAL A 153 -3.89 -1.34 -10.12
CA VAL A 153 -5.11 -1.88 -9.46
C VAL A 153 -4.84 -3.29 -8.92
N GLY A 154 -4.15 -4.13 -9.69
CA GLY A 154 -3.72 -5.46 -9.21
C GLY A 154 -2.80 -5.34 -7.99
N ALA A 155 -1.79 -4.47 -8.06
CA ALA A 155 -0.92 -4.20 -6.93
C ALA A 155 -1.69 -3.63 -5.72
N LEU A 156 -2.69 -2.76 -5.93
CA LEU A 156 -3.51 -2.20 -4.85
C LEU A 156 -4.33 -3.28 -4.15
N ASN A 157 -4.94 -4.19 -4.90
CA ASN A 157 -5.62 -5.36 -4.36
C ASN A 157 -4.67 -6.20 -3.47
N ASP A 158 -3.43 -6.44 -3.93
CA ASP A 158 -2.45 -7.21 -3.18
C ASP A 158 -2.00 -6.50 -1.89
N HIS A 159 -1.86 -5.18 -1.90
CA HIS A 159 -1.57 -4.40 -0.68
C HIS A 159 -2.76 -4.39 0.28
N ALA A 160 -3.97 -4.19 -0.24
CA ALA A 160 -5.20 -4.16 0.54
C ALA A 160 -5.42 -5.47 1.30
N ILE A 161 -5.23 -6.61 0.64
CA ILE A 161 -5.38 -7.89 1.31
C ILE A 161 -4.31 -8.13 2.37
N GLN A 162 -3.06 -7.72 2.12
CA GLN A 162 -2.00 -7.80 3.12
C GLN A 162 -2.30 -6.95 4.36
N TRP A 163 -2.84 -5.74 4.18
CA TRP A 163 -3.28 -4.92 5.32
C TRP A 163 -4.40 -5.57 6.10
N LEU A 164 -5.44 -6.09 5.43
CA LEU A 164 -6.55 -6.77 6.09
C LEU A 164 -6.07 -8.00 6.88
N MET A 165 -5.13 -8.77 6.32
CA MET A 165 -4.51 -9.91 7.00
C MET A 165 -3.63 -9.50 8.20
N LYS A 166 -3.12 -8.27 8.25
CA LYS A 166 -2.40 -7.72 9.41
C LYS A 166 -3.35 -7.15 10.46
N ILE A 167 -4.43 -6.49 10.05
CA ILE A 167 -5.42 -5.88 10.93
C ILE A 167 -6.13 -6.96 11.77
N GLY A 168 -6.54 -8.07 11.15
CA GLY A 168 -7.30 -9.14 11.84
C GLY A 168 -6.61 -9.65 13.12
N PRO A 169 -5.35 -10.10 13.06
CA PRO A 169 -4.61 -10.51 14.26
C PRO A 169 -4.27 -9.37 15.23
N LYS A 170 -4.10 -8.14 14.74
CA LYS A 170 -3.73 -6.98 15.56
C LYS A 170 -4.90 -6.43 16.40
N TYR A 171 -6.12 -6.50 15.86
CA TYR A 171 -7.35 -5.99 16.50
C TYR A 171 -8.48 -7.02 16.42
N PRO A 172 -8.34 -8.20 17.05
CA PRO A 172 -9.22 -9.35 16.78
C PRO A 172 -10.66 -9.11 17.22
N GLN A 173 -10.89 -8.40 18.33
CA GLN A 173 -12.24 -8.18 18.85
C GLN A 173 -13.00 -7.16 18.00
N GLU A 174 -12.36 -6.05 17.67
CA GLU A 174 -12.87 -5.00 16.81
C GLU A 174 -13.15 -5.55 15.41
N PHE A 175 -12.19 -6.29 14.84
CA PHE A 175 -12.34 -6.89 13.51
C PHE A 175 -13.48 -7.92 13.46
N LYS A 176 -13.60 -8.79 14.47
CA LYS A 176 -14.71 -9.74 14.57
C LYS A 176 -16.06 -9.03 14.67
N THR A 177 -16.13 -7.95 15.45
CA THR A 177 -17.35 -7.14 15.60
C THR A 177 -17.75 -6.51 14.27
N LEU A 178 -16.80 -5.92 13.53
CA LEU A 178 -17.04 -5.33 12.21
C LEU A 178 -17.53 -6.37 11.20
N MET A 179 -16.88 -7.54 11.14
CA MET A 179 -17.30 -8.62 10.24
C MET A 179 -18.67 -9.20 10.59
N ALA A 180 -19.07 -9.16 11.87
CA ALA A 180 -20.41 -9.58 12.29
C ALA A 180 -21.50 -8.55 11.90
N GLN A 181 -21.17 -7.25 11.96
CA GLN A 181 -22.09 -6.16 11.61
C GLN A 181 -22.28 -6.00 10.09
N ALA A 182 -21.29 -6.40 9.28
CA ALA A 182 -21.32 -6.27 7.83
C ALA A 182 -21.07 -7.62 7.11
N PRO A 183 -22.06 -8.51 7.04
CA PRO A 183 -21.91 -9.83 6.38
C PRO A 183 -21.47 -9.75 4.91
N GLN A 184 -21.92 -8.71 4.19
CA GLN A 184 -21.53 -8.43 2.81
C GLN A 184 -20.02 -8.20 2.68
N LEU A 185 -19.44 -7.36 3.54
CA LEU A 185 -17.99 -7.07 3.55
C LEU A 185 -17.19 -8.31 3.91
N ARG A 186 -17.68 -9.08 4.89
CA ARG A 186 -17.08 -10.36 5.28
C ARG A 186 -17.02 -11.34 4.10
N GLY A 187 -18.11 -11.50 3.35
CA GLY A 187 -18.16 -12.37 2.18
C GLY A 187 -17.15 -11.97 1.10
N LYS A 188 -17.02 -10.67 0.81
CA LYS A 188 -16.01 -10.16 -0.14
C LYS A 188 -14.58 -10.45 0.34
N LEU A 189 -14.31 -10.23 1.62
CA LEU A 189 -13.00 -10.52 2.20
C LEU A 189 -12.66 -12.01 2.13
N GLU A 190 -13.59 -12.90 2.51
CA GLU A 190 -13.38 -14.35 2.46
C GLU A 190 -13.10 -14.84 1.02
N ALA A 191 -13.84 -14.32 0.03
CA ALA A 191 -13.62 -14.61 -1.39
C ALA A 191 -12.23 -14.16 -1.86
N ALA A 192 -11.83 -12.93 -1.49
CA ALA A 192 -10.52 -12.40 -1.83
C ALA A 192 -9.37 -13.20 -1.20
N ILE A 193 -9.50 -13.61 0.07
CA ILE A 193 -8.50 -14.46 0.76
C ILE A 193 -8.36 -15.80 0.06
N LYS A 194 -9.47 -16.46 -0.29
CA LYS A 194 -9.43 -17.75 -1.00
C LYS A 194 -8.73 -17.61 -2.35
N ARG A 195 -9.01 -16.54 -3.10
CA ARG A 195 -8.34 -16.26 -4.39
C ARG A 195 -6.85 -15.98 -4.20
N ASN A 196 -6.47 -15.22 -3.19
CA ASN A 196 -5.08 -14.93 -2.89
C ASN A 196 -4.29 -16.19 -2.51
N GLN A 197 -4.87 -17.09 -1.71
CA GLN A 197 -4.26 -18.38 -1.37
C GLN A 197 -4.06 -19.27 -2.60
N LEU A 198 -5.03 -19.32 -3.51
CA LEU A 198 -4.91 -20.04 -4.78
C LEU A 198 -3.82 -19.44 -5.68
N ASN A 199 -3.74 -18.11 -5.78
CA ASN A 199 -2.70 -17.45 -6.55
C ASN A 199 -1.31 -17.70 -5.96
N ALA A 200 -1.17 -17.66 -4.63
CA ALA A 200 0.09 -17.94 -3.96
C ALA A 200 0.56 -19.39 -4.17
N SER A 201 -0.35 -20.38 -4.14
CA SER A 201 -0.01 -21.77 -4.42
C SER A 201 0.38 -22.00 -5.87
N LEU A 202 -0.30 -21.36 -6.83
CA LEU A 202 0.05 -21.38 -8.25
C LEU A 202 1.41 -20.71 -8.54
N GLN A 203 1.73 -19.62 -7.83
CA GLN A 203 3.04 -18.99 -7.96
C GLN A 203 4.15 -19.88 -7.40
N LYS A 204 3.91 -20.53 -6.26
CA LYS A 204 4.85 -21.46 -5.64
C LYS A 204 5.13 -22.68 -6.53
N SER A 205 4.11 -23.26 -7.15
CA SER A 205 4.31 -24.39 -8.08
C SER A 205 5.05 -23.98 -9.36
N LYS A 206 4.80 -22.78 -9.89
CA LYS A 206 5.56 -22.24 -11.03
C LYS A 206 7.03 -21.98 -10.70
N SER A 207 7.34 -21.45 -9.51
CA SER A 207 8.72 -21.20 -9.10
C SER A 207 9.47 -22.49 -8.79
N GLU A 208 8.81 -23.50 -8.20
CA GLU A 208 9.37 -24.84 -8.01
C GLU A 208 9.67 -25.52 -9.35
N ALA A 209 8.76 -25.42 -10.33
CA ALA A 209 8.98 -25.94 -11.69
C ALA A 209 10.12 -25.20 -12.42
N ALA A 210 10.22 -23.88 -12.29
CA ALA A 210 11.31 -23.10 -12.86
C ALA A 210 12.67 -23.44 -12.23
N ASN A 211 12.71 -23.64 -10.91
CA ASN A 211 13.92 -24.08 -10.20
C ASN A 211 14.33 -25.50 -10.56
N ALA A 212 13.37 -26.42 -10.75
CA ALA A 212 13.64 -27.77 -11.22
C ALA A 212 14.20 -27.77 -12.65
N ALA A 213 13.63 -26.94 -13.54
CA ALA A 213 14.15 -26.75 -14.89
C ALA A 213 15.57 -26.16 -14.88
N ALA A 214 15.84 -25.13 -14.08
CA ALA A 214 17.17 -24.54 -13.96
C ALA A 214 18.22 -25.53 -13.41
N ARG A 215 17.85 -26.38 -12.45
CA ARG A 215 18.74 -27.44 -11.93
C ARG A 215 19.04 -28.51 -12.99
N ASN A 216 18.05 -28.92 -13.79
CA ASN A 216 18.27 -29.88 -14.88
C ASN A 216 19.17 -29.31 -15.98
N SER A 217 19.04 -28.01 -16.29
CA SER A 217 19.92 -27.32 -17.25
C SER A 217 21.37 -27.21 -16.74
N ALA A 218 21.56 -26.94 -15.45
CA ALA A 218 22.89 -26.88 -14.82
C ALA A 218 23.58 -28.26 -14.75
N ALA A 219 22.80 -29.34 -14.52
CA ALA A 219 23.32 -30.70 -14.50
C ALA A 219 23.81 -31.18 -15.89
N GLN A 220 23.27 -30.63 -16.99
CA GLN A 220 23.74 -30.94 -18.36
C GLN A 220 25.05 -30.24 -18.74
N GLN A 221 25.45 -29.16 -18.04
CA GLN A 221 26.70 -28.43 -18.33
C GLN A 221 27.94 -28.96 -17.60
N GLN A 222 27.79 -29.84 -16.60
CA GLN A 222 28.91 -30.44 -15.86
C GLN A 222 29.30 -31.84 -16.38
N LYS A 223 29.53 -31.99 -17.69
CA LYS A 223 30.19 -33.20 -18.22
C LYS A 223 31.70 -32.94 -18.28
N PRO A 224 32.53 -33.51 -17.38
CA PRO A 224 33.97 -33.28 -17.38
C PRO A 224 34.56 -33.85 -18.68
N THR A 225 35.15 -32.96 -19.49
CA THR A 225 35.77 -33.33 -20.77
C THR A 225 37.25 -33.60 -20.52
N ILE A 226 37.58 -34.83 -20.13
CA ILE A 226 38.94 -35.36 -20.28
C ILE A 226 38.86 -36.34 -21.45
N GLN A 227 39.28 -35.90 -22.64
CA GLN A 227 39.50 -36.78 -23.78
C GLN A 227 40.98 -37.13 -23.83
N LEU A 228 41.32 -38.36 -23.46
CA LEU A 228 42.65 -38.92 -23.71
C LEU A 228 42.74 -39.18 -25.22
N LYS A 229 43.54 -38.38 -25.94
CA LYS A 229 43.90 -38.66 -27.33
C LYS A 229 45.16 -39.50 -27.35
N THR A 230 45.02 -40.81 -27.49
CA THR A 230 46.11 -41.70 -27.88
C THR A 230 45.76 -42.30 -29.23
N ASP A 231 46.27 -41.68 -30.28
CA ASP A 231 46.22 -42.19 -31.65
C ASP A 231 47.58 -42.84 -31.95
N PHE A 232 47.59 -44.15 -32.20
CA PHE A 232 48.80 -44.94 -32.47
C PHE A 232 48.90 -45.39 -33.93
N SER A 233 48.18 -44.73 -34.83
CA SER A 233 48.09 -45.11 -36.23
C SER A 233 49.26 -44.53 -37.05
N ASN A 234 50.52 -44.88 -36.73
CA ASN A 234 51.69 -44.51 -37.56
C ASN A 234 52.96 -45.35 -37.29
N PHE A 235 52.81 -46.66 -37.01
CA PHE A 235 53.95 -47.59 -37.07
C PHE A 235 53.63 -48.72 -38.05
N ASN A 236 54.04 -48.54 -39.30
CA ASN A 236 54.34 -49.67 -40.17
C ASN A 236 55.76 -49.47 -40.73
N LEU A 237 56.57 -50.48 -40.43
CA LEU A 237 58.00 -50.59 -40.68
C LEU A 237 58.22 -51.00 -42.16
N ALA A 238 59.07 -50.26 -42.86
CA ALA A 238 59.80 -50.74 -44.03
C ALA A 238 61.17 -50.05 -44.07
#